data_AF-A0A0F9CAC6-F1
#
_entry.id   AF-A0A0F9CAC6-F1
#
_cell.length_a   1.000
_cell.length_b   1.000
_cell.length_c   1.000
_cell.angle_alpha   90.00
_cell.angle_beta   90.00
_cell.angle_gamma   90.00
#
_symmetry.space_group_name_H-M   'P 1'
#
loop_
_entity.id
_entity.type
_entity.pdbx_description
1 polymer ?
#
loop_
_entity_poly.entity_id
_entity_poly.type
_entity_poly.pdbx_seq_one_letter_code
_entity_poly.pdbx_strand_id
1 'polypeptide(L)' 'MGAILPLIGMGIDMIVKLIGAYNSLPDSDEATKAKLSELSIQLTDSKRAVAEVVIKEV' A
#
# COMPACT_ATOMS: atom_id res chain seq x y z
N MET A 1 0.63 -6.99 20.92
CA MET A 1 0.80 -6.12 19.75
C MET A 1 1.49 -6.78 18.55
N GLY A 2 2.19 -7.91 18.69
CA GLY A 2 2.98 -8.51 17.59
C GLY A 2 2.23 -9.05 16.36
N ALA A 3 0.93 -9.36 16.45
CA ALA A 3 0.17 -9.93 15.33
C ALA A 3 -0.52 -8.89 14.42
N ILE A 4 -0.69 -7.63 14.88
CA ILE A 4 -1.42 -6.59 14.15
C ILE A 4 -0.57 -6.00 13.02
N LEU A 5 0.75 -5.86 13.22
CA LEU A 5 1.63 -5.35 12.16
C LEU A 5 1.71 -6.25 10.94
N PRO A 6 1.92 -7.58 11.09
CA PRO A 6 1.86 -8.49 9.97
C PRO A 6 0.55 -8.35 9.18
N LEU A 7 -0.58 -8.17 9.86
CA LEU A 7 -1.90 -8.01 9.24
C LEU A 7 -2.03 -6.68 8.47
N ILE A 8 -1.60 -5.56 9.06
CA ILE A 8 -1.61 -4.24 8.39
C ILE A 8 -0.68 -4.28 7.16
N GLY A 9 0.52 -4.85 7.30
CA GLY A 9 1.47 -4.98 6.21
C GLY A 9 0.93 -5.83 5.06
N MET A 10 0.28 -6.96 5.35
CA MET A 10 -0.36 -7.81 4.35
C MET A 10 -1.54 -7.12 3.65
N GLY A 11 -2.35 -6.37 4.40
CA GLY A 11 -3.47 -5.61 3.83
C GLY A 11 -3.01 -4.55 2.83
N ILE A 12 -1.96 -3.80 3.19
CA ILE A 12 -1.35 -2.80 2.29
C ILE A 12 -0.76 -3.46 1.05
N ASP A 13 -0.03 -4.57 1.19
CA ASP A 13 0.56 -5.29 0.06
C ASP A 13 -0.50 -5.81 -0.92
N MET A 14 -1.66 -6.25 -0.40
CA MET A 14 -2.78 -6.68 -1.23
C MET A 14 -3.35 -5.50 -2.04
N ILE A 15 -3.55 -4.35 -1.40
CA ILE A 15 -4.09 -3.15 -2.07
C ILE A 15 -3.13 -2.65 -3.16
N VAL A 16 -1.82 -2.61 -2.89
CA VAL A 16 -0.80 -2.22 -3.87
C VAL A 16 -0.81 -3.15 -5.10
N LYS A 17 -0.96 -4.46 -4.88
CA LYS A 17 -1.07 -5.44 -5.99
C LYS A 17 -2.33 -5.22 -6.82
N LEU A 18 -3.47 -4.93 -6.19
CA LEU A 18 -4.72 -4.65 -6.89
C LEU A 18 -4.63 -3.37 -7.73
N ILE A 19 -3.99 -2.33 -7.21
CA ILE A 19 -3.69 -1.10 -7.94
C ILE A 19 -2.80 -1.40 -9.16
N GLY A 20 -1.73 -2.17 -8.98
CA GLY A 20 -0.86 -2.56 -10.09
C GLY A 20 -1.59 -3.34 -11.18
N ALA A 21 -2.49 -4.26 -10.79
CA ALA A 21 -3.33 -5.00 -11.71
C ALA A 21 -4.27 -4.06 -12.50
N TYR A 22 -4.94 -3.12 -11.83
CA TYR A 22 -5.78 -2.12 -12.49
C TYR A 22 -4.97 -1.27 -13.48
N ASN A 23 -3.80 -0.79 -13.09
CA ASN A 23 -2.97 0.06 -13.95
C ASN A 23 -2.43 -0.67 -15.20
N SER A 24 -2.32 -2.00 -15.15
CA SER A 24 -1.92 -2.83 -16.28
C SER A 24 -3.01 -3.06 -17.33
N LEU A 25 -4.27 -2.75 -17.01
CA LEU A 25 -5.39 -2.95 -17.92
C LEU A 25 -5.39 -1.88 -19.05
N PRO A 26 -5.53 -2.29 -20.33
CA PRO A 26 -5.36 -1.42 -21.49
C PRO A 26 -6.44 -0.34 -21.62
N ASP A 27 -7.66 -0.60 -21.16
CA ASP A 27 -8.83 0.30 -21.28
C ASP A 27 -9.10 1.16 -20.04
N SER A 28 -8.19 1.19 -19.07
CA SER A 28 -8.43 1.93 -17.83
C SER A 28 -8.09 3.40 -17.97
N ASP A 29 -8.91 4.26 -17.38
CA ASP A 29 -8.74 5.72 -17.38
C ASP A 29 -7.38 6.15 -16.80
N GLU A 30 -6.59 6.88 -17.61
CA GLU A 30 -5.23 7.29 -17.28
C GLU A 30 -5.17 8.23 -16.06
N ALA A 31 -6.17 9.09 -15.86
CA ALA A 31 -6.24 9.95 -14.68
C ALA A 31 -6.44 9.13 -13.40
N THR A 32 -7.25 8.08 -13.48
CA THR A 32 -7.44 7.11 -12.41
C THR A 32 -6.17 6.30 -12.17
N LYS A 33 -5.46 5.87 -13.21
CA LYS A 33 -4.17 5.17 -13.06
C LYS A 33 -3.13 6.00 -12.32
N ALA A 34 -3.01 7.28 -12.69
CA ALA A 34 -2.10 8.22 -12.03
C ALA A 34 -2.44 8.38 -10.54
N LYS A 35 -3.72 8.61 -10.22
CA LYS A 35 -4.19 8.73 -8.84
C LYS A 35 -3.97 7.46 -8.03
N LEU A 36 -4.23 6.29 -8.61
CA LEU A 36 -3.98 5.00 -7.94
C LEU A 36 -2.48 4.76 -7.74
N SER A 37 -1.64 5.14 -8.70
CA SER A 37 -0.18 5.06 -8.54
C SER A 37 0.32 5.93 -7.38
N GLU A 38 -0.20 7.14 -7.24
CA GLU A 38 0.11 8.02 -6.11
C GLU A 38 -0.34 7.41 -4.78
N LEU A 39 -1.57 6.89 -4.72
CA LEU A 39 -2.09 6.20 -3.53
C LEU A 39 -1.24 4.98 -3.15
N SER A 40 -0.75 4.22 -4.13
CA SER A 40 0.14 3.07 -3.91
C SER A 40 1.46 3.48 -3.24
N ILE A 41 2.02 4.63 -3.63
CA ILE A 41 3.24 5.17 -3.03
C ILE A 41 2.96 5.58 -1.58
N GLN A 42 1.90 6.36 -1.34
CA GLN A 42 1.52 6.82 0.00
C GLN A 42 1.22 5.65 0.95
N LEU A 43 0.58 4.58 0.47
CA LEU A 43 0.33 3.37 1.26
C LEU A 43 1.63 2.65 1.63
N THR A 44 2.58 2.58 0.70
CA THR A 44 3.90 1.98 0.95
C THR A 44 4.69 2.77 1.99
N ASP A 45 4.65 4.10 1.91
CA ASP A 45 5.32 4.97 2.89
C ASP A 45 4.65 4.89 4.27
N SER A 46 3.32 4.85 4.30
CA SER A 46 2.57 4.66 5.55
C SER A 46 2.90 3.32 6.21
N LYS A 47 3.05 2.24 5.42
CA LYS A 47 3.51 0.92 5.94
C LYS A 47 4.87 1.03 6.63
N ARG A 48 5.81 1.76 6.03
CA ARG A 48 7.15 1.99 6.61
C ARG A 48 7.08 2.80 7.89
N ALA A 49 6.32 3.90 7.90
CA ALA A 49 6.16 4.73 9.09
C ALA A 49 5.54 3.95 10.27
N VAL A 50 4.52 3.13 10.02
CA VAL A 50 3.92 2.27 11.04
C VAL A 50 4.94 1.25 11.57
N ALA A 51 5.75 0.64 10.68
CA ALA A 51 6.81 -0.28 11.11
C ALA A 51 7.86 0.42 12.00
N GLU A 52 8.26 1.65 11.66
CA GLU A 52 9.23 2.43 12.44
C GLU A 52 8.72 2.82 13.84
N VAL A 53 7.45 3.24 13.95
CA VAL A 53 6.84 3.58 15.24
C VAL A 53 6.82 2.36 16.15
N VAL A 54 6.47 1.19 15.59
CA VAL A 54 6.33 -0.04 16.37
C VAL A 54 7.69 -0.59 16.80
N ILE A 55 8.72 -0.53 15.96
CA ILE A 55 10.08 -0.95 16.35
C ILE A 55 10.62 -0.09 17.50
N LYS A 56 10.19 1.18 17.63
CA LYS A 56 10.59 2.06 18.73
C LYS A 56 9.83 1.84 20.04
N GLU A 57 8.65 1.21 19.99
CA GLU A 57 7.84 0.92 21.19
C GLU A 57 8.13 -0.45 21.82
N VAL A 58 8.98 -1.28 21.20
CA VAL A 58 9.43 -2.60 21.69
C VAL A 58 10.87 -2.53 22.17
#